data_AF-A0A316AY90-F1
#
_entry.id   AF-A0A316AY90-F1
#
_cell.length_a   1.000
_cell.length_b   1.000
_cell.length_c   1.000
_cell.angle_alpha   90.00
_cell.angle_beta   90.00
_cell.angle_gamma   90.00
#
_symmetry.space_group_name_H-M   'P 1'
#
loop_
_entity.id
_entity.type
_entity.pdbx_description
1 polymer ?
#
loop_
_entity_poly.entity_id
_entity_poly.type
_entity_poly.pdbx_seq_one_letter_code
_entity_poly.pdbx_strand_id
1 'polypeptide(L)'
;MSFFSRRKPAFFNFALLFFFMAGWIFSYLSPAVNALAEEDLLLYGTVSRATVPSIFGGTNIPFFDKVNFQINEDENANFVLYASQEMLDEMSEWFSFGAVNASTIPLEIQAARLKDNTFVVHALSSSNGDLEFETLTMDYQVYYAFIGVCLVVGLGLIGLVFLILWFVLRRRI
;
A
#
# COMPACT_ATOMS: atom_id res chain seq x y z
N MET A 1 3.95 -22.26 39.96
CA MET A 1 2.59 -22.00 39.39
C MET A 1 2.13 -20.53 39.49
N SER A 2 2.58 -19.71 40.45
CA SER A 2 2.11 -18.31 40.59
C SER A 2 2.54 -17.35 39.47
N PHE A 3 3.62 -17.66 38.74
CA PHE A 3 4.14 -16.80 37.67
C PHE A 3 3.22 -16.73 36.44
N PHE A 4 2.49 -17.81 36.14
CA PHE A 4 1.58 -17.88 34.99
C PHE A 4 0.18 -17.31 35.25
N SER A 5 -0.28 -17.25 36.52
CA SER A 5 -1.63 -16.73 36.81
C SER A 5 -1.73 -15.21 36.65
N ARG A 6 -0.65 -14.46 36.93
CA ARG A 6 -0.61 -12.99 36.82
C ARG A 6 -0.51 -12.46 35.37
N ARG A 7 -0.02 -13.28 34.42
CA ARG A 7 0.17 -12.86 33.01
C ARG A 7 -0.99 -13.23 32.07
N LYS A 8 -2.08 -13.83 32.58
CA LYS A 8 -3.26 -14.19 31.78
C LYS A 8 -3.84 -13.03 30.95
N PRO A 9 -3.99 -11.81 31.48
CA PRO A 9 -4.48 -10.68 30.68
C PRO A 9 -3.52 -10.29 29.56
N ALA A 10 -2.20 -10.48 29.77
CA ALA A 10 -1.20 -10.14 28.79
C ALA A 10 -1.33 -11.00 27.52
N PHE A 11 -1.54 -12.31 27.62
CA PHE A 11 -1.71 -13.18 26.45
C PHE A 11 -2.90 -12.74 25.58
N PHE A 12 -4.03 -12.37 26.20
CA PHE A 12 -5.19 -11.87 25.48
C PHE A 12 -4.92 -10.51 24.80
N ASN A 13 -4.31 -9.56 25.51
CA ASN A 13 -3.96 -8.25 24.96
C ASN A 13 -2.96 -8.36 23.81
N PHE A 14 -1.94 -9.22 23.92
CA PHE A 14 -1.00 -9.47 22.82
C PHE A 14 -1.69 -10.12 21.63
N ALA A 15 -2.58 -11.09 21.84
CA ALA A 15 -3.35 -11.67 20.75
C ALA A 15 -4.16 -10.61 19.98
N LEU A 16 -4.88 -9.75 20.72
CA LEU A 16 -5.64 -8.64 20.11
C LEU A 16 -4.73 -7.66 19.37
N LEU A 17 -3.57 -7.32 19.94
CA LEU A 17 -2.59 -6.44 19.30
C LEU A 17 -2.11 -7.04 17.96
N PHE A 18 -1.77 -8.33 17.94
CA PHE A 18 -1.32 -9.00 16.71
C PHE A 18 -2.43 -9.07 15.65
N PHE A 19 -3.67 -9.35 16.03
CA PHE A 19 -4.79 -9.29 15.08
C PHE A 19 -5.06 -7.87 14.59
N PHE A 20 -4.98 -6.87 15.46
CA PHE A 20 -5.12 -5.47 15.09
C PHE A 20 -4.03 -5.08 14.08
N MET A 21 -2.76 -5.39 14.35
CA MET A 21 -1.67 -5.11 13.42
C MET A 21 -1.84 -5.86 12.09
N ALA A 22 -2.25 -7.12 12.12
CA ALA A 22 -2.50 -7.90 10.90
C ALA A 22 -3.61 -7.26 10.05
N GLY A 23 -4.74 -6.90 10.66
CA GLY A 23 -5.84 -6.21 9.97
C GLY A 23 -5.46 -4.81 9.47
N TRP A 24 -4.65 -4.09 10.25
CA TRP A 24 -4.14 -2.78 9.87
C TRP A 24 -3.22 -2.87 8.64
N ILE A 25 -2.26 -3.78 8.63
CA ILE A 25 -1.36 -3.95 7.47
C ILE A 25 -2.15 -4.43 6.25
N PHE A 26 -3.09 -5.36 6.45
CA PHE A 26 -3.95 -5.84 5.38
C PHE A 26 -4.80 -4.73 4.75
N SER A 27 -5.31 -3.76 5.52
CA SER A 27 -6.12 -2.67 4.96
C SER A 27 -5.34 -1.73 4.05
N TYR A 28 -4.05 -1.51 4.32
CA TYR A 28 -3.17 -0.71 3.45
C TYR A 28 -2.75 -1.47 2.19
N LEU A 29 -2.58 -2.78 2.32
CA LEU A 29 -2.18 -3.67 1.23
C LEU A 29 -3.34 -4.00 0.26
N SER A 30 -4.55 -4.13 0.78
CA SER A 30 -5.71 -4.63 0.05
C SER A 30 -5.99 -3.88 -1.26
N PRO A 31 -5.91 -2.54 -1.36
CA PRO A 31 -6.15 -1.85 -2.62
C PRO A 31 -5.16 -2.25 -3.71
N ALA A 32 -3.87 -2.35 -3.39
CA ALA A 32 -2.85 -2.73 -4.36
C ALA A 32 -3.01 -4.21 -4.80
N VAL A 33 -3.32 -5.10 -3.86
CA VAL A 33 -3.57 -6.52 -4.18
C VAL A 33 -4.81 -6.69 -5.05
N ASN A 34 -5.89 -5.98 -4.73
CA ASN A 34 -7.13 -6.08 -5.48
C ASN A 34 -6.98 -5.49 -6.89
N ALA A 35 -6.17 -4.43 -7.05
CA ALA A 35 -5.89 -3.82 -8.34
C ALA A 35 -5.23 -4.81 -9.33
N LEU A 36 -4.33 -5.69 -8.85
CA LEU A 36 -3.69 -6.72 -9.68
C LEU A 36 -4.66 -7.73 -10.30
N ALA A 37 -5.88 -7.84 -9.76
CA ALA A 37 -6.91 -8.74 -10.26
C ALA A 37 -7.91 -8.07 -11.21
N GLU A 38 -7.87 -6.75 -11.33
CA GLU A 38 -8.74 -5.95 -12.18
C GLU A 38 -8.09 -5.68 -13.53
N GLU A 39 -8.89 -5.36 -14.54
CA GLU A 39 -8.37 -4.99 -15.87
C GLU A 39 -7.80 -3.58 -15.88
N ASP A 40 -6.67 -3.42 -16.55
CA ASP A 40 -6.03 -2.12 -16.75
C ASP A 40 -6.76 -1.27 -17.78
N LEU A 41 -6.93 0.00 -17.42
CA LEU A 41 -7.41 1.04 -18.31
C LEU A 41 -6.25 1.94 -18.71
N LEU A 42 -6.17 2.24 -19.99
CA LEU A 42 -5.23 3.22 -20.54
C LEU A 42 -5.87 4.60 -20.53
N LEU A 43 -5.26 5.52 -19.78
CA LEU A 43 -5.79 6.85 -19.51
C LEU A 43 -4.75 7.91 -19.89
N TYR A 44 -5.24 9.05 -20.39
CA TYR A 44 -4.40 10.13 -20.87
C TYR A 44 -4.79 11.44 -20.22
N GLY A 45 -3.80 12.20 -19.76
CA GLY A 45 -4.07 13.51 -19.20
C GLY A 45 -2.86 14.21 -18.63
N THR A 46 -3.09 15.40 -18.08
CA THR A 46 -2.08 16.13 -17.31
C THR A 46 -2.45 16.13 -15.84
N VAL A 47 -1.44 16.15 -14.96
CA VAL A 47 -1.67 16.14 -13.51
C VAL A 47 -2.20 17.49 -13.06
N SER A 48 -3.41 17.52 -12.51
CA SER A 48 -4.05 18.73 -11.99
C SER A 48 -3.76 18.95 -10.50
N ARG A 49 -3.70 17.87 -9.73
CA ARG A 49 -3.44 17.91 -8.29
C ARG A 49 -2.69 16.65 -7.88
N ALA A 50 -1.71 16.80 -6.99
CA ALA A 50 -1.03 15.67 -6.36
C ALA A 50 -0.91 15.91 -4.86
N THR A 51 -0.98 14.83 -4.10
CA THR A 51 -0.82 14.80 -2.65
C THR A 51 0.10 13.66 -2.27
N VAL A 52 1.23 14.03 -1.66
CA VAL A 52 2.20 13.10 -1.09
C VAL A 52 1.95 13.06 0.42
N PRO A 53 1.50 11.93 1.00
CA PRO A 53 1.25 11.81 2.43
C PRO A 53 2.56 11.98 3.22
N SER A 54 2.71 13.10 3.95
CA SER A 54 4.00 13.47 4.56
C SER A 54 4.38 12.69 5.83
N ILE A 55 3.44 11.94 6.44
CA ILE A 55 3.68 11.29 7.75
C ILE A 55 4.36 9.92 7.58
N PHE A 56 4.22 9.30 6.41
CA PHE A 56 4.78 7.97 6.11
C PHE A 56 5.47 7.89 4.74
N GLY A 57 5.66 9.03 4.06
CA GLY A 57 6.41 9.09 2.80
C GLY A 57 7.92 9.04 3.02
N GLY A 58 8.64 8.36 2.12
CA GLY A 58 10.09 8.15 2.21
C GLY A 58 10.47 7.12 3.27
N THR A 59 9.53 6.27 3.68
CA THR A 59 9.81 5.23 4.70
C THR A 59 10.44 4.00 4.09
N ASN A 60 10.43 3.88 2.75
CA ASN A 60 10.72 2.66 2.00
C ASN A 60 9.86 1.48 2.49
N ILE A 61 8.73 1.77 3.13
CA ILE A 61 7.76 0.77 3.55
C ILE A 61 6.73 0.68 2.41
N PRO A 62 6.59 -0.49 1.79
CA PRO A 62 5.66 -0.70 0.70
C PRO A 62 4.23 -0.32 1.09
N PHE A 63 3.48 0.24 0.14
CA PHE A 63 2.09 0.71 0.28
C PHE A 63 1.87 1.89 1.23
N PHE A 64 2.90 2.32 1.97
CA PHE A 64 2.88 3.54 2.78
C PHE A 64 3.41 4.72 1.95
N ASP A 65 4.43 4.46 1.15
CA ASP A 65 4.92 5.36 0.11
C ASP A 65 3.94 5.31 -1.07
N LYS A 66 2.98 6.25 -1.07
CA LYS A 66 2.01 6.42 -2.14
C LYS A 66 1.86 7.87 -2.52
N VAL A 67 1.60 8.13 -3.80
CA VAL A 67 1.25 9.45 -4.30
C VAL A 67 -0.17 9.38 -4.81
N ASN A 68 -1.07 10.19 -4.23
CA ASN A 68 -2.42 10.33 -4.75
C ASN A 68 -2.47 11.54 -5.69
N PHE A 69 -2.97 11.37 -6.90
CA PHE A 69 -3.07 12.47 -7.86
C PHE A 69 -4.35 12.40 -8.70
N GLN A 70 -4.67 13.51 -9.33
CA GLN A 70 -5.83 13.70 -10.21
C GLN A 70 -5.34 14.18 -11.57
N ILE A 71 -6.10 13.88 -12.61
CA ILE A 71 -5.80 14.29 -13.98
C ILE A 71 -6.93 15.15 -14.55
N ASN A 72 -6.60 16.04 -15.49
CA ASN A 72 -7.57 16.80 -16.29
C ASN A 72 -8.61 17.59 -15.45
N GLU A 73 -8.24 18.02 -14.24
CA GLU A 73 -9.13 18.70 -13.29
C GLU A 73 -10.36 17.89 -12.84
N ASP A 74 -10.35 16.57 -13.07
CA ASP A 74 -11.42 15.69 -12.59
C ASP A 74 -11.24 15.37 -11.11
N GLU A 75 -12.01 16.05 -10.26
CA GLU A 75 -12.00 15.82 -8.82
C GLU A 75 -12.58 14.44 -8.42
N ASN A 76 -13.28 13.76 -9.34
CA ASN A 76 -13.91 12.47 -9.07
C ASN A 76 -12.99 11.29 -9.33
N ALA A 77 -11.88 11.46 -10.07
CA ALA A 77 -10.96 10.38 -10.42
C ALA A 77 -9.67 10.50 -9.59
N ASN A 78 -9.46 9.56 -8.66
CA ASN A 78 -8.29 9.56 -7.79
C ASN A 78 -7.33 8.44 -8.18
N PHE A 79 -6.13 8.80 -8.62
CA PHE A 79 -5.07 7.87 -8.98
C PHE A 79 -4.12 7.69 -7.80
N VAL A 80 -3.77 6.44 -7.51
CA VAL A 80 -2.87 6.06 -6.43
C VAL A 80 -1.67 5.37 -7.04
N LEU A 81 -0.52 6.04 -6.98
CA LEU A 81 0.77 5.48 -7.37
C LEU A 81 1.47 4.94 -6.13
N TYR A 82 1.75 3.63 -6.12
CA TYR A 82 2.60 3.00 -5.12
C TYR A 82 4.00 2.82 -5.70
N ALA A 83 4.94 3.67 -5.28
CA ALA A 83 6.31 3.69 -5.79
C ALA A 83 7.29 3.89 -4.64
N SER A 84 8.49 3.31 -4.75
CA SER A 84 9.57 3.54 -3.80
C SER A 84 10.11 4.97 -3.92
N GLN A 85 10.86 5.43 -2.92
CA GLN A 85 11.54 6.72 -3.01
C GLN A 85 12.52 6.76 -4.19
N GLU A 86 13.25 5.67 -4.43
CA GLU A 86 14.18 5.55 -5.56
C GLU A 86 13.46 5.72 -6.91
N MET A 87 12.31 5.08 -7.10
CA MET A 87 11.51 5.25 -8.32
C MET A 87 10.98 6.67 -8.47
N LEU A 88 10.58 7.31 -7.38
CA LEU A 88 10.13 8.72 -7.41
C LEU A 88 11.28 9.68 -7.71
N ASP A 89 12.48 9.38 -7.22
CA ASP A 89 13.69 10.17 -7.48
C ASP A 89 14.12 10.02 -8.96
N GLU A 90 14.11 8.81 -9.52
CA GLU A 90 14.34 8.56 -10.96
C GLU A 90 13.28 9.24 -11.83
N MET A 91 12.01 9.10 -11.45
CA MET A 91 10.90 9.75 -12.14
C MET A 91 11.07 11.29 -12.14
N SER A 92 11.61 11.86 -11.06
CA SER A 92 11.80 13.31 -10.94
C SER A 92 12.71 13.93 -12.02
N GLU A 93 13.53 13.12 -12.69
CA GLU A 93 14.36 13.57 -13.83
C GLU A 93 13.51 14.01 -15.03
N TRP A 94 12.35 13.37 -15.23
CA TRP A 94 11.47 13.64 -16.37
C TRP A 94 10.08 14.14 -15.98
N PHE A 95 9.60 13.83 -14.78
CA PHE A 95 8.32 14.30 -14.23
C PHE A 95 8.34 14.36 -12.70
N SER A 96 7.94 15.50 -12.13
CA SER A 96 7.80 15.63 -10.68
C SER A 96 6.42 16.18 -10.32
N PHE A 97 5.72 15.47 -9.42
CA PHE A 97 4.42 15.87 -8.88
C PHE A 97 4.44 17.24 -8.16
N GLY A 98 5.61 17.70 -7.71
CA GLY A 98 5.80 19.00 -7.06
C GLY A 98 6.25 20.12 -7.99
N ALA A 99 6.52 19.83 -9.27
CA ALA A 99 7.04 20.83 -10.19
C ALA A 99 5.94 21.80 -10.67
N VAL A 100 6.32 23.06 -10.87
CA VAL A 100 5.41 24.14 -11.31
C VAL A 100 4.79 23.82 -12.69
N ASN A 101 5.49 23.05 -13.52
CA ASN A 101 5.07 22.63 -14.85
C ASN A 101 4.42 21.25 -14.90
N ALA A 102 4.17 20.57 -13.77
CA ALA A 102 3.59 19.22 -13.75
C ALA A 102 2.25 19.12 -14.51
N SER A 103 1.44 20.17 -14.49
CA SER A 103 0.16 20.26 -15.20
C SER A 103 0.26 20.46 -16.71
N THR A 104 1.47 20.66 -17.23
CA THR A 104 1.74 20.86 -18.66
C THR A 104 2.34 19.63 -19.34
N ILE A 105 2.79 18.65 -18.55
CA ILE A 105 3.41 17.43 -19.06
C ILE A 105 2.29 16.39 -19.27
N PRO A 106 2.05 15.93 -20.51
CA PRO A 106 1.10 14.86 -20.77
C PRO A 106 1.65 13.53 -20.28
N LEU A 107 0.77 12.75 -19.64
CA LEU A 107 1.05 11.42 -19.15
C LEU A 107 0.10 10.41 -19.78
N GLU A 108 0.67 9.26 -20.13
CA GLU A 108 -0.03 8.01 -20.39
C GLU A 108 0.00 7.20 -19.10
N ILE A 109 -1.16 6.80 -18.59
CA ILE A 109 -1.31 6.15 -17.30
C ILE A 109 -2.03 4.83 -17.54
N GLN A 110 -1.37 3.73 -17.22
CA GLN A 110 -2.00 2.42 -17.15
C GLN A 110 -2.42 2.18 -15.71
N ALA A 111 -3.72 2.06 -15.46
CA ALA A 111 -4.24 1.92 -14.11
C ALA A 111 -5.48 1.03 -14.04
N ALA A 112 -5.54 0.21 -12.99
CA ALA A 112 -6.68 -0.62 -12.68
C ALA A 112 -7.71 0.15 -11.86
N ARG A 113 -8.98 0.05 -12.24
CA ARG A 113 -10.07 0.73 -11.53
C ARG A 113 -10.55 -0.10 -10.35
N LEU A 114 -10.42 0.45 -9.15
CA LEU A 114 -11.08 -0.02 -7.95
C LEU A 114 -12.47 0.62 -7.78
N LYS A 115 -13.16 0.22 -6.72
CA LYS A 115 -14.45 0.79 -6.32
C LYS A 115 -14.33 2.30 -6.03
N ASP A 116 -15.39 3.04 -6.31
CA ASP A 116 -15.54 4.48 -5.97
C ASP A 116 -14.52 5.41 -6.67
N ASN A 117 -14.26 5.17 -7.97
CA ASN A 117 -13.41 6.00 -8.84
C ASN A 117 -11.96 6.17 -8.35
N THR A 118 -11.48 5.22 -7.57
CA THR A 118 -10.06 5.10 -7.24
C THR A 118 -9.39 4.21 -8.26
N PHE A 119 -8.26 4.65 -8.80
CA PHE A 119 -7.46 3.93 -9.78
C PHE A 119 -6.09 3.67 -9.18
N VAL A 120 -5.59 2.44 -9.28
CA VAL A 120 -4.22 2.10 -8.87
C VAL A 120 -3.35 2.04 -10.09
N VAL A 121 -2.26 2.80 -10.07
CA VAL A 121 -1.36 2.95 -11.20
C VAL A 121 -0.42 1.76 -11.28
N HIS A 122 -0.37 1.13 -12.45
CA HIS A 122 0.50 0.01 -12.77
C HIS A 122 1.63 0.37 -13.72
N ALA A 123 1.46 1.40 -14.55
CA ALA A 123 2.54 2.01 -15.32
C ALA A 123 2.24 3.48 -15.61
N LEU A 124 3.30 4.27 -15.83
CA LEU A 124 3.18 5.70 -16.12
C LEU A 124 4.24 6.11 -17.13
N SER A 125 3.85 6.75 -18.22
CA SER A 125 4.76 7.15 -19.30
C SER A 125 4.56 8.60 -19.70
N SER A 126 5.64 9.26 -20.11
CA SER A 126 5.65 10.58 -20.71
C SER A 126 6.56 10.62 -21.95
N SER A 127 6.64 11.77 -22.60
CA SER A 127 7.50 11.94 -23.78
C SER A 127 9.00 11.79 -23.49
N ASN A 128 9.41 11.96 -22.23
CA ASN A 128 10.80 12.05 -21.80
C ASN A 128 11.27 10.85 -20.96
N GLY A 129 10.37 9.95 -20.59
CA GLY A 129 10.68 8.82 -19.71
C GLY A 129 9.43 8.05 -19.32
N ASP A 130 9.63 6.88 -18.75
CA ASP A 130 8.60 5.94 -18.37
C ASP A 130 8.93 5.19 -17.08
N LEU A 131 7.87 4.80 -16.39
CA LEU A 131 7.86 3.92 -15.25
C LEU A 131 7.08 2.68 -15.67
N GLU A 132 7.83 1.68 -16.13
CA GLU A 132 7.30 0.48 -16.77
C GLU A 132 6.50 -0.40 -15.80
N PHE A 133 5.56 -1.18 -16.36
CA PHE A 133 4.78 -2.16 -15.61
C PHE A 133 5.65 -3.18 -14.86
N GLU A 134 6.72 -3.65 -15.50
CA GLU A 134 7.59 -4.65 -14.89
C GLU A 134 8.24 -4.11 -13.61
N THR A 135 8.83 -2.91 -13.69
CA THR A 135 9.49 -2.27 -12.55
C THR A 135 8.49 -1.87 -11.46
N LEU A 136 7.41 -1.19 -11.82
CA LEU A 136 6.45 -0.67 -10.84
C LEU A 136 5.57 -1.77 -10.25
N THR A 137 4.99 -2.61 -11.11
CA THR A 137 3.96 -3.56 -10.70
C THR A 137 4.57 -4.89 -10.30
N MET A 138 5.40 -5.50 -11.15
CA MET A 138 5.94 -6.83 -10.88
C MET A 138 7.04 -6.82 -9.82
N ASP A 139 8.06 -5.99 -10.01
CA ASP A 139 9.23 -5.94 -9.13
C ASP A 139 8.92 -5.30 -7.77
N TYR A 140 8.04 -4.29 -7.75
CA TYR A 140 7.71 -3.58 -6.52
C TYR A 140 6.36 -4.00 -5.93
N GLN A 141 5.23 -3.71 -6.58
CA GLN A 141 3.91 -3.92 -5.97
C GLN A 141 3.62 -5.41 -5.67
N VAL A 142 3.84 -6.32 -6.62
CA VAL A 142 3.59 -7.77 -6.44
C VAL A 142 4.54 -8.37 -5.43
N TYR A 143 5.84 -8.09 -5.54
CA TYR A 143 6.86 -8.57 -4.61
C TYR A 143 6.54 -8.20 -3.17
N TYR A 144 6.28 -6.92 -2.92
CA TYR A 144 5.98 -6.46 -1.58
C TYR A 144 4.58 -6.84 -1.12
N ALA A 145 3.63 -7.04 -2.04
CA ALA A 145 2.33 -7.59 -1.69
C ALA A 145 2.45 -9.01 -1.15
N PHE A 146 3.29 -9.84 -1.78
CA PHE A 146 3.58 -11.18 -1.31
C PHE A 146 4.19 -11.17 0.10
N ILE A 147 5.20 -10.31 0.33
CA ILE A 147 5.80 -10.13 1.67
C ILE A 147 4.75 -9.67 2.69
N GLY A 148 3.92 -8.69 2.32
CA GLY A 148 2.85 -8.16 3.16
C GLY A 148 1.84 -9.24 3.56
N VAL A 149 1.40 -10.07 2.62
CA VAL A 149 0.51 -11.21 2.92
C VAL A 149 1.18 -12.20 3.87
N CYS A 150 2.45 -12.55 3.64
CA CYS A 150 3.20 -13.45 4.51
C CYS A 150 3.28 -12.90 5.95
N LEU A 151 3.51 -11.60 6.09
CA LEU A 151 3.57 -10.91 7.37
C LEU A 151 2.21 -10.90 8.06
N VAL A 152 1.12 -10.60 7.35
CA VAL A 152 -0.26 -10.64 7.88
C VAL A 152 -0.60 -12.04 8.39
N VAL A 153 -0.28 -13.09 7.62
CA VAL A 153 -0.49 -14.48 8.03
C VAL A 153 0.36 -14.81 9.27
N GLY A 154 1.63 -14.41 9.28
CA GLY A 154 2.52 -14.62 10.42
C GLY A 154 2.01 -13.99 11.71
N LEU A 155 1.61 -12.71 11.66
CA LEU A 155 1.02 -12.01 12.80
C LEU A 155 -0.29 -12.68 13.25
N GLY A 156 -1.14 -13.10 12.29
CA GLY A 156 -2.37 -13.83 12.58
C GLY A 156 -2.12 -15.14 13.32
N LEU A 157 -1.13 -15.93 12.89
CA LEU A 157 -0.74 -17.18 13.55
C LEU A 157 -0.17 -16.93 14.95
N ILE A 158 0.67 -15.92 15.13
CA ILE A 158 1.20 -15.53 16.44
C ILE A 158 0.04 -15.13 17.37
N GLY A 159 -0.88 -14.28 16.90
CA GLY A 159 -2.08 -13.90 17.64
C GLY A 159 -2.94 -15.10 18.05
N LEU A 160 -3.08 -16.08 17.15
CA LEU A 160 -3.80 -17.34 17.40
C LEU A 160 -3.11 -18.17 18.50
N VAL A 161 -1.78 -18.29 18.47
CA VAL A 161 -1.01 -18.97 19.52
C VAL A 161 -1.22 -18.30 20.88
N PHE A 162 -1.16 -16.97 20.94
CA PHE A 162 -1.42 -16.22 22.18
C PHE A 162 -2.85 -16.44 22.69
N LEU A 163 -3.85 -16.52 21.80
CA LEU A 163 -5.23 -16.86 22.15
C LEU A 163 -5.35 -18.29 22.71
N ILE A 164 -4.73 -19.29 22.07
CA ILE A 164 -4.74 -20.68 22.55
C ILE A 164 -4.11 -20.75 23.94
N LEU A 165 -2.94 -20.12 24.13
CA LEU A 165 -2.26 -20.08 25.43
C LEU A 165 -3.15 -19.47 26.51
N TRP A 166 -3.87 -18.39 26.19
CA TRP A 166 -4.85 -17.79 27.10
C TRP A 166 -5.96 -18.77 27.49
N PHE A 167 -6.58 -19.45 26.52
CA PHE A 167 -7.65 -20.44 26.79
C PHE A 167 -7.16 -21.64 27.60
N VAL A 168 -5.99 -22.20 27.27
CA VAL A 168 -5.41 -23.35 27.99
C VAL A 168 -5.06 -22.98 29.42
N LEU A 169 -4.46 -21.80 29.65
CA LEU A 169 -4.15 -21.29 30.98
C LEU A 169 -5.40 -20.93 31.79
N ARG A 170 -6.52 -20.61 31.12
CA ARG A 170 -7.82 -20.38 31.77
C ARG A 170 -8.44 -21.67 32.29
N ARG A 171 -8.37 -22.77 31.52
CA ARG A 171 -8.99 -24.08 31.85
C ARG A 171 -8.24 -24.92 32.91
N ARG A 172 -6.98 -24.62 33.22
CA ARG A 172 -6.20 -25.32 34.27
C ARG A 172 -6.50 -24.86 35.71
N ILE A 173 -7.49 -23.99 35.90
CA ILE A 173 -8.06 -23.59 37.20
C ILE A 173 -9.47 -24.13 37.24
#